data_AF-A0A919N644-F1
#
_entry.id   AF-A0A919N644-F1
#
_cell.length_a   1.000
_cell.length_b   1.000
_cell.length_c   1.000
_cell.angle_alpha   90.00
_cell.angle_beta   90.00
_cell.angle_gamma   90.00
#
_symmetry.space_group_name_H-M   'P 1'
#
loop_
_entity.id
_entity.type
_entity.pdbx_description
1 polymer ?
#
loop_
_entity_poly.entity_id
_entity_poly.type
_entity_poly.pdbx_seq_one_letter_code
_entity_poly.pdbx_strand_id
1 'polypeptide(L)'
;MSTFSALQRRGAVASAMLALAVPAALALSTAPASAARPTCTTFTEVAGALLPSAANHNTDCVLRRGDRGDGVKQLQRTLVACYQAGIAKDGVFGADTEDALRRAQTKAGTNADGIYGPQTRRAINHPFVGDSPCGRAS
;
A
#
# COMPACT_ATOMS: atom_id res chain seq x y z
N MET A 1 -29.56 12.12 -57.87
CA MET A 1 -29.51 12.08 -56.40
C MET A 1 -29.17 13.50 -55.92
N SER A 2 -29.99 14.51 -56.24
CA SER A 2 -31.21 14.93 -55.53
C SER A 2 -30.90 15.28 -54.07
N THR A 3 -30.32 16.46 -53.83
CA THR A 3 -31.01 17.69 -53.35
C THR A 3 -31.77 17.51 -52.04
N PHE A 4 -31.32 18.16 -50.96
CA PHE A 4 -32.24 18.76 -49.99
C PHE A 4 -31.67 20.08 -49.46
N SER A 5 -32.30 21.16 -49.92
CA SER A 5 -32.36 22.48 -49.31
C SER A 5 -32.95 22.42 -47.90
N ALA A 6 -32.61 23.38 -47.04
CA ALA A 6 -33.56 24.41 -46.58
C ALA A 6 -33.05 25.17 -45.36
N LEU A 7 -33.10 26.50 -45.48
CA LEU A 7 -33.04 27.46 -44.39
C LEU A 7 -34.19 27.26 -43.40
N GLN A 8 -33.98 27.58 -42.13
CA GLN A 8 -34.90 28.48 -41.39
C GLN A 8 -34.21 29.06 -40.15
N ARG A 9 -33.83 30.35 -40.10
CA ARG A 9 -34.64 31.56 -39.81
C ARG A 9 -35.33 31.56 -38.43
N ARG A 10 -34.71 32.32 -37.51
CA ARG A 10 -35.24 33.22 -36.48
C ARG A 10 -36.58 32.86 -35.81
N GLY A 11 -36.52 32.65 -34.50
CA GLY A 11 -37.65 32.81 -33.59
C GLY A 11 -37.16 32.89 -32.14
N ALA A 12 -36.91 34.11 -31.65
CA ALA A 12 -36.86 34.35 -30.22
C ALA A 12 -38.31 34.27 -29.70
N VAL A 13 -38.57 33.37 -28.75
CA VAL A 13 -39.79 33.39 -27.94
C VAL A 13 -39.36 33.29 -26.50
N ALA A 14 -39.38 34.45 -25.84
CA ALA A 14 -39.39 34.54 -24.40
C ALA A 14 -40.75 34.02 -23.90
N SER A 15 -40.74 33.00 -23.06
CA SER A 15 -41.90 32.60 -22.28
C SER A 15 -41.43 32.18 -20.89
N ALA A 16 -42.09 32.80 -19.91
CA ALA A 16 -41.74 32.83 -18.51
C ALA A 16 -42.07 31.53 -17.76
N MET A 17 -41.29 31.31 -16.69
CA MET A 17 -41.69 30.75 -15.40
C MET A 17 -42.40 29.38 -15.40
N LEU A 18 -41.66 28.33 -15.04
CA LEU A 18 -41.98 27.56 -13.83
C LEU A 18 -40.69 26.91 -13.32
N ALA A 19 -40.14 27.45 -12.24
CA ALA A 19 -39.05 26.81 -11.51
C ALA A 19 -39.61 25.54 -10.84
N LEU A 20 -39.56 24.41 -11.55
CA LEU A 20 -39.67 23.10 -10.92
C LEU A 20 -38.44 22.93 -10.04
N ALA A 21 -38.66 23.00 -8.73
CA ALA A 21 -37.66 22.71 -7.72
C ALA A 21 -36.99 21.37 -8.06
N VAL A 22 -35.72 21.41 -8.46
CA VAL A 22 -34.91 20.21 -8.58
C VAL A 22 -34.79 19.68 -7.15
N PRO A 23 -35.34 18.50 -6.81
CA PRO A 23 -35.00 17.91 -5.54
C PRO A 23 -33.49 17.72 -5.59
N ALA A 24 -32.78 18.38 -4.67
CA ALA A 24 -31.37 18.15 -4.44
C ALA A 24 -31.24 16.69 -4.00
N ALA A 25 -31.12 15.79 -4.98
CA ALA A 25 -30.82 14.39 -4.74
C ALA A 25 -29.43 14.38 -4.10
N LEU A 26 -29.41 14.14 -2.79
CA LEU A 26 -28.22 13.82 -2.02
C LEU A 26 -27.62 12.56 -2.66
N ALA A 27 -26.72 12.75 -3.63
CA ALA A 27 -25.87 11.69 -4.10
C ALA A 27 -24.93 11.34 -2.94
N LEU A 28 -25.30 10.35 -2.12
CA LEU A 28 -24.35 9.70 -1.22
C LEU A 28 -23.31 9.04 -2.13
N SER A 29 -22.18 9.72 -2.31
CA SER A 29 -21.01 9.15 -2.94
C SER A 29 -20.50 8.04 -2.03
N THR A 30 -20.97 6.81 -2.25
CA THR A 30 -20.31 5.61 -1.73
C THR A 30 -19.08 5.38 -2.60
N ALA A 31 -18.08 6.25 -2.46
CA ALA A 31 -16.75 5.90 -2.92
C ALA A 31 -16.39 4.57 -2.24
N PRO A 32 -15.98 3.52 -2.98
CA PRO A 32 -15.52 2.31 -2.34
C PRO A 32 -14.37 2.73 -1.43
N ALA A 33 -14.45 2.39 -0.14
CA ALA A 33 -13.32 2.52 0.76
C ALA A 33 -12.20 1.67 0.16
N SER A 34 -11.34 2.32 -0.63
CA SER A 34 -10.19 1.69 -1.26
C SER A 34 -9.40 1.08 -0.11
N ALA A 35 -9.47 -0.24 0.01
CA ALA A 35 -9.14 -0.93 1.24
C ALA A 35 -7.70 -0.59 1.64
N ALA A 36 -7.56 0.14 2.75
CA ALA A 36 -6.26 0.36 3.34
C ALA A 36 -5.63 -1.02 3.59
N ARG A 37 -4.39 -1.21 3.13
CA ARG A 37 -3.69 -2.48 3.35
C ARG A 37 -3.67 -2.82 4.84
N PRO A 38 -3.91 -4.07 5.22
CA PRO A 38 -3.87 -4.48 6.63
C PRO A 38 -2.45 -4.32 7.19
N THR A 39 -2.33 -4.21 8.50
CA THR A 39 -1.03 -4.24 9.19
C THR A 39 -0.49 -5.67 9.24
N CYS A 40 0.83 -5.85 9.08
CA CYS A 40 1.45 -7.17 9.23
C CYS A 40 1.53 -7.54 10.73
N THR A 41 0.60 -8.36 11.21
CA THR A 41 0.54 -8.75 12.64
C THR A 41 1.36 -10.00 12.96
N THR A 42 1.65 -10.83 11.95
CA THR A 42 2.38 -12.11 12.09
C THR A 42 3.44 -12.24 11.01
N PHE A 43 4.00 -13.43 10.83
CA PHE A 43 4.88 -13.77 9.71
C PHE A 43 4.43 -15.09 9.06
N THR A 44 4.91 -15.30 7.84
CA THR A 44 4.71 -16.55 7.10
C THR A 44 5.97 -16.88 6.31
N GLU A 45 6.14 -18.16 6.01
CA GLU A 45 7.13 -18.60 5.04
C GLU A 45 6.53 -18.58 3.63
N VAL A 46 7.25 -18.03 2.65
CA VAL A 46 6.88 -18.08 1.23
C VAL A 46 8.11 -18.51 0.44
N ALA A 47 8.04 -19.69 -0.19
CA ALA A 47 9.16 -20.26 -0.96
C ALA A 47 10.49 -20.28 -0.16
N GLY A 48 10.43 -20.61 1.13
CA GLY A 48 11.58 -20.63 2.04
C GLY A 48 11.92 -19.28 2.69
N ALA A 49 11.41 -18.15 2.18
CA ALA A 49 11.67 -16.83 2.76
C ALA A 49 10.71 -16.52 3.92
N LEU A 50 11.22 -16.01 5.04
CA LEU A 50 10.41 -15.63 6.20
C LEU A 50 10.02 -14.15 6.13
N LEU A 51 8.74 -13.88 5.89
CA LEU A 51 8.19 -12.55 5.61
C LEU A 51 7.14 -12.13 6.66
N PRO A 52 7.09 -10.84 7.05
CA PRO A 52 5.91 -10.28 7.70
C PRO A 52 4.63 -10.51 6.87
N SER A 53 3.54 -10.85 7.55
CA SER A 53 2.23 -11.10 6.94
C SER A 53 1.09 -10.62 7.83
N ALA A 54 -0.08 -10.42 7.22
CA ALA A 54 -1.32 -10.21 7.94
C ALA A 54 -1.78 -11.52 8.60
N ALA A 55 -2.77 -11.43 9.50
CA ALA A 55 -3.29 -12.57 10.26
C ALA A 55 -3.78 -13.75 9.39
N ASN A 56 -4.16 -13.49 8.13
CA ASN A 56 -4.55 -14.50 7.15
C ASN A 56 -3.38 -15.03 6.30
N HIS A 57 -2.14 -14.84 6.74
CA HIS A 57 -0.90 -15.18 6.03
C HIS A 57 -0.70 -14.48 4.68
N ASN A 58 -1.51 -13.48 4.34
CA ASN A 58 -1.26 -12.65 3.16
C ASN A 58 -0.08 -11.71 3.43
N THR A 59 0.89 -11.68 2.53
CA THR A 59 2.07 -10.80 2.62
C THR A 59 1.81 -9.39 2.08
N ASP A 60 0.64 -9.13 1.46
CA ASP A 60 0.19 -7.79 1.04
C ASP A 60 -0.34 -6.98 2.24
N CYS A 61 0.58 -6.62 3.12
CA CYS A 61 0.35 -5.86 4.34
C CYS A 61 1.40 -4.76 4.51
N VAL A 62 1.23 -3.90 5.52
CA VAL A 62 2.15 -2.81 5.82
C VAL A 62 2.67 -2.85 7.25
N LEU A 63 3.90 -2.37 7.47
CA LEU A 63 4.42 -1.99 8.77
C LEU A 63 5.02 -0.58 8.73
N ARG A 64 4.78 0.17 9.79
CA ARG A 64 5.27 1.54 10.01
C ARG A 64 5.42 1.81 11.50
N ARG A 65 6.02 2.96 11.81
CA ARG A 65 6.19 3.41 13.20
C ARG A 65 4.88 3.33 13.99
N GLY A 66 4.97 2.76 15.19
CA GLY A 66 3.84 2.53 16.10
C GLY A 66 3.22 1.14 16.01
N ASP A 67 3.44 0.42 14.90
CA ASP A 67 3.00 -0.97 14.77
C ASP A 67 3.77 -1.88 15.74
N ARG A 68 3.12 -2.98 16.15
CA ARG A 68 3.69 -3.96 17.08
C ARG A 68 3.28 -5.38 16.70
N GLY A 69 4.06 -6.36 17.16
CA GLY A 69 3.73 -7.78 17.05
C GLY A 69 4.80 -8.60 16.33
N ASP A 70 4.45 -9.83 15.99
CA ASP A 70 5.42 -10.77 15.43
C ASP A 70 5.82 -10.43 13.99
N GLY A 71 4.97 -9.74 13.23
CA GLY A 71 5.36 -9.16 11.94
C GLY A 71 6.49 -8.14 12.07
N VAL A 72 6.42 -7.24 13.07
CA VAL A 72 7.49 -6.29 13.37
C VAL A 72 8.75 -7.02 13.83
N LYS A 73 8.61 -8.00 14.72
CA LYS A 73 9.74 -8.80 15.21
C LYS A 73 10.44 -9.53 14.07
N GLN A 74 9.68 -10.04 13.10
CA GLN A 74 10.23 -10.65 11.90
C GLN A 74 10.97 -9.64 11.02
N LEU A 75 10.41 -8.43 10.81
CA LEU A 75 11.13 -7.37 10.11
C LEU A 75 12.44 -7.02 10.81
N GLN A 76 12.45 -6.88 12.13
CA GLN A 76 13.67 -6.61 12.90
C GLN A 76 14.70 -7.73 12.75
N ARG A 77 14.28 -9.00 12.75
CA ARG A 77 15.17 -10.14 12.43
C ARG A 77 15.78 -10.01 11.04
N THR A 78 14.98 -9.67 10.03
CA THR A 78 15.46 -9.40 8.67
C THR A 78 16.51 -8.29 8.65
N LEU A 79 16.24 -7.17 9.32
CA LEU A 79 17.16 -6.03 9.36
C LEU A 79 18.48 -6.38 10.06
N VAL A 80 18.43 -7.14 11.16
CA VAL A 80 19.62 -7.60 11.88
C VAL A 80 20.42 -8.60 11.04
N ALA A 81 19.77 -9.63 10.49
CA ALA A 81 20.45 -10.72 9.78
C ALA A 81 20.99 -10.29 8.41
N CYS A 82 20.19 -9.56 7.62
CA CYS A 82 20.50 -9.26 6.23
C CYS A 82 21.17 -7.92 5.99
N TYR A 83 21.10 -7.02 6.97
CA TYR A 83 21.60 -5.65 6.84
C TYR A 83 22.50 -5.21 7.99
N GLN A 84 22.82 -6.15 8.91
CA GLN A 84 23.65 -5.93 10.08
C GLN A 84 23.17 -4.75 10.95
N ALA A 85 21.85 -4.58 11.06
CA ALA A 85 21.29 -3.52 11.91
C ALA A 85 21.52 -3.85 13.40
N GLY A 86 22.09 -2.90 14.16
CA GLY A 86 22.27 -3.01 15.60
C GLY A 86 21.03 -2.56 16.39
N ILE A 87 19.89 -3.23 16.18
CA ILE A 87 18.61 -2.88 16.82
C ILE A 87 18.05 -4.04 17.64
N ALA A 88 17.13 -3.72 18.57
CA ALA A 88 16.39 -4.73 19.31
C ALA A 88 15.39 -5.48 18.40
N LYS A 89 15.08 -6.73 18.79
CA LYS A 89 14.06 -7.60 18.17
C LYS A 89 12.86 -7.77 19.11
N ASP A 90 12.34 -6.65 19.59
CA ASP A 90 11.30 -6.56 20.62
C ASP A 90 9.87 -6.63 20.05
N GLY A 91 9.71 -6.54 18.74
CA GLY A 91 8.40 -6.48 18.09
C GLY A 91 7.73 -5.11 18.19
N VAL A 92 8.47 -4.03 18.47
CA VAL A 92 7.97 -2.65 18.49
C VAL A 92 8.62 -1.85 17.35
N PHE A 93 7.79 -1.31 16.46
CA PHE A 93 8.30 -0.49 15.35
C PHE A 93 8.55 0.93 15.84
N GLY A 94 9.69 1.13 16.48
CA GLY A 94 10.17 2.42 16.97
C GLY A 94 11.06 3.17 15.97
N ALA A 95 11.74 4.22 16.46
CA ALA A 95 12.64 5.05 15.64
C ALA A 95 13.78 4.24 15.03
N ASP A 96 14.44 3.42 15.83
CA ASP A 96 15.59 2.64 15.38
C ASP A 96 15.21 1.63 14.29
N THR A 97 14.00 1.07 14.38
CA THR A 97 13.48 0.14 13.36
C THR A 97 13.19 0.89 12.05
N GLU A 98 12.61 2.09 12.11
CA GLU A 98 12.37 2.91 10.92
C GLU A 98 13.69 3.29 10.24
N ASP A 99 14.67 3.77 10.99
CA ASP A 99 15.96 4.19 10.45
C ASP A 99 16.72 3.00 9.86
N ALA A 100 16.68 1.85 10.52
CA ALA A 100 17.24 0.61 9.99
C ALA A 100 16.54 0.18 8.69
N LEU A 101 15.22 0.33 8.60
CA LEU A 101 14.47 0.03 7.39
C LEU A 101 14.85 0.97 6.25
N ARG A 102 14.97 2.28 6.49
CA ARG A 102 15.41 3.25 5.48
C ARG A 102 16.78 2.87 4.91
N ARG A 103 17.74 2.48 5.77
CA ARG A 103 19.05 2.00 5.33
C ARG A 103 18.96 0.73 4.47
N ALA A 104 18.11 -0.22 4.84
CA ALA A 104 17.88 -1.43 4.04
C ALA A 104 17.24 -1.11 2.68
N GLN A 105 16.25 -0.20 2.65
CA GLN A 105 15.60 0.27 1.43
C GLN A 105 16.60 0.96 0.49
N THR A 106 17.47 1.83 1.01
CA THR A 106 18.55 2.45 0.24
C THR A 106 19.50 1.40 -0.33
N LYS A 107 19.96 0.44 0.48
CA LYS A 107 20.83 -0.66 0.01
C LYS A 107 20.17 -1.54 -1.05
N ALA A 108 18.84 -1.71 -0.98
CA ALA A 108 18.06 -2.50 -1.93
C ALA A 108 17.66 -1.74 -3.20
N GLY A 109 17.89 -0.42 -3.27
CA GLY A 109 17.55 0.42 -4.41
C GLY A 109 16.06 0.72 -4.55
N THR A 110 15.31 0.80 -3.43
CA THR A 110 13.90 1.20 -3.41
C THR A 110 13.70 2.51 -2.64
N ASN A 111 12.47 3.03 -2.62
CA ASN A 111 12.15 4.26 -1.88
C ASN A 111 12.43 4.07 -0.39
N ALA A 112 13.30 4.90 0.18
CA ALA A 112 13.70 4.85 1.58
C ALA A 112 12.72 5.64 2.46
N ASP A 113 11.44 5.31 2.38
CA ASP A 113 10.32 5.98 3.07
C ASP A 113 10.13 5.54 4.53
N GLY A 114 10.84 4.50 4.98
CA GLY A 114 10.72 3.95 6.33
C GLY A 114 9.47 3.09 6.53
N ILE A 115 8.78 2.72 5.45
CA ILE A 115 7.57 1.91 5.49
C ILE A 115 7.84 0.55 4.84
N TYR A 116 7.52 -0.52 5.56
CA TYR A 116 7.52 -1.85 4.99
C TYR A 116 6.20 -2.05 4.26
N GLY A 117 6.20 -2.03 2.94
CA GLY A 117 5.06 -2.39 2.11
C GLY A 117 5.48 -3.32 0.97
N PRO A 118 4.61 -3.64 0.01
CA PRO A 118 4.90 -4.62 -1.04
C PRO A 118 6.11 -4.30 -1.91
N GLN A 119 6.41 -3.02 -2.12
CA GLN A 119 7.62 -2.59 -2.83
C GLN A 119 8.86 -2.96 -2.00
N THR A 120 8.90 -2.54 -0.74
CA THR A 120 9.97 -2.90 0.22
C THR A 120 10.11 -4.41 0.36
N ARG A 121 9.00 -5.15 0.53
CA ARG A 121 8.97 -6.61 0.63
C ARG A 121 9.68 -7.30 -0.53
N ARG A 122 9.42 -6.88 -1.77
CA ARG A 122 10.05 -7.44 -2.97
C ARG A 122 11.49 -6.99 -3.16
N ALA A 123 11.80 -5.76 -2.73
CA ALA A 123 13.12 -5.17 -2.95
C ALA A 123 14.18 -5.71 -1.97
N ILE A 124 13.85 -5.79 -0.68
CA ILE A 124 14.82 -6.17 0.36
C ILE A 124 15.03 -7.68 0.42
N ASN A 125 16.24 -8.09 0.80
CA ASN A 125 16.52 -9.46 1.22
C ASN A 125 15.77 -9.84 2.52
N HIS A 126 15.36 -11.10 2.61
CA HIS A 126 14.76 -11.77 3.77
C HIS A 126 15.59 -13.01 4.14
N PRO A 127 15.55 -13.43 5.41
CA PRO A 127 16.16 -14.69 5.81
C PRO A 127 15.37 -15.88 5.24
N PHE A 128 16.10 -16.93 4.85
CA PHE A 128 15.52 -18.18 4.36
C PHE A 128 15.63 -19.28 5.43
N VAL A 129 14.67 -20.20 5.44
CA VAL A 129 14.75 -21.41 6.26
C VAL A 129 15.82 -22.34 5.66
N GLY A 130 17.00 -22.41 6.30
CA GLY A 130 18.13 -23.24 5.87
C GLY A 130 19.50 -22.54 5.96
N ASP A 131 20.49 -23.05 5.23
CA ASP A 131 21.89 -22.59 5.29
C ASP A 131 22.16 -21.28 4.51
N SER A 132 21.18 -20.77 3.75
CA SER A 132 21.32 -19.49 3.03
C SER A 132 20.92 -18.31 3.91
N PRO A 133 21.82 -17.32 4.14
CA PRO A 133 21.60 -16.32 5.16
C PRO A 133 20.47 -15.35 4.80
N CYS A 134 20.45 -14.86 3.54
CA CYS A 134 19.56 -13.80 3.09
C CYS A 134 19.41 -13.77 1.56
N GLY A 135 18.19 -13.59 1.05
CA GLY A 135 17.92 -13.46 -0.38
C GLY A 135 16.61 -12.70 -0.67
N ARG A 136 16.35 -12.31 -1.91
CA ARG A 136 15.07 -11.68 -2.27
C ARG A 136 13.97 -12.74 -2.35
N ALA A 137 12.79 -12.43 -1.80
CA ALA A 137 11.62 -13.28 -1.97
C ALA A 137 11.08 -13.15 -3.40
N SER A 138 11.13 -14.25 -4.15
CA SER A 138 10.67 -14.39 -5.54
C SER A 138 9.18 -14.72 -5.63
#